data_AF-A0A1H4CJJ8-F1
#
_entry.id   AF-A0A1H4CJJ8-F1
#
_cell.length_a   1.000
_cell.length_b   1.000
_cell.length_c   1.000
_cell.angle_alpha   90.00
_cell.angle_beta   90.00
_cell.angle_gamma   90.00
#
_symmetry.space_group_name_H-M   'P 1'
#
loop_
_entity.id
_entity.type
_entity.pdbx_description
1 polymer ?
#
loop_
_entity_poly.entity_id
_entity_poly.type
_entity_poly.pdbx_seq_one_letter_code
_entity_poly.pdbx_strand_id
1 'polypeptide(L)'
;MSGGLFEYNQCRLLDAITLLRNSIETIKKIRSGAEDNRFEFPEMTTDTLEKLEQGLKQLRIAYVYMQRIDWFLSYDDGEKEFSKRLNAALNREATGCPEADLCH
;
A
#
# COMPACT_ATOMS: atom_id res chain seq x y z
N MET A 1 21.51 -5.30 -10.46
CA MET A 1 20.32 -4.98 -9.66
C MET A 1 20.56 -5.60 -8.29
N SER A 2 20.79 -4.78 -7.26
CA SER A 2 20.95 -5.31 -5.90
C SER A 2 19.59 -5.92 -5.52
N GLY A 3 19.58 -7.12 -4.93
CA GLY A 3 18.35 -7.88 -4.68
C GLY A 3 17.44 -7.30 -3.59
N GLY A 4 17.73 -6.11 -3.08
CA GLY A 4 17.25 -5.65 -1.79
C GLY A 4 17.73 -6.55 -0.64
N LEU A 5 17.88 -6.00 0.56
CA LEU A 5 18.06 -6.78 1.78
C LEU A 5 16.82 -7.63 2.08
N PHE A 6 15.64 -7.12 1.73
CA PHE A 6 14.34 -7.74 2.00
C PHE A 6 13.83 -8.61 0.86
N GLU A 7 14.68 -8.95 -0.11
CA GLU A 7 14.36 -9.92 -1.18
C GLU A 7 13.07 -9.58 -1.93
N TYR A 8 12.84 -8.28 -2.19
CA TYR A 8 11.63 -7.79 -2.86
C TYR A 8 10.30 -8.13 -2.14
N ASN A 9 10.32 -8.47 -0.85
CA ASN A 9 9.09 -8.73 -0.10
C ASN A 9 8.15 -7.50 -0.04
N GLN A 10 8.69 -6.29 -0.25
CA GLN A 10 7.90 -5.08 -0.47
C GLN A 10 6.95 -5.19 -1.66
N CYS A 11 7.30 -5.94 -2.70
CA CYS A 11 6.43 -6.16 -3.86
C CYS A 11 5.25 -7.06 -3.49
N ARG A 12 5.47 -8.09 -2.66
CA ARG A 12 4.37 -8.91 -2.13
C ARG A 12 3.40 -8.11 -1.26
N LEU A 13 3.92 -7.17 -0.47
CA LEU A 13 3.10 -6.25 0.31
C LEU A 13 2.30 -5.31 -0.61
N LEU A 14 2.92 -4.80 -1.67
CA LEU A 14 2.26 -3.97 -2.69
C LEU A 14 1.13 -4.72 -3.42
N ASP A 15 1.35 -5.99 -3.75
CA ASP A 15 0.31 -6.86 -4.32
C ASP A 15 -0.89 -6.98 -3.37
N ALA A 16 -0.63 -7.26 -2.09
CA ALA A 16 -1.66 -7.36 -1.06
C ALA A 16 -2.43 -6.02 -0.88
N ILE A 17 -1.72 -4.88 -0.87
CA ILE A 17 -2.31 -3.54 -0.83
C ILE A 17 -3.23 -3.32 -2.04
N THR A 18 -2.77 -3.69 -3.23
CA THR A 18 -3.53 -3.53 -4.48
C THR A 18 -4.79 -4.38 -4.48
N LEU A 19 -4.68 -5.64 -4.06
CA LEU A 19 -5.83 -6.53 -3.90
C LEU A 19 -6.83 -5.97 -2.90
N LEU A 20 -6.38 -5.56 -1.71
CA LEU A 20 -7.25 -4.99 -0.68
C LEU A 20 -7.96 -3.72 -1.17
N ARG A 21 -7.24 -2.80 -1.83
CA ARG A 21 -7.82 -1.59 -2.42
C ARG A 21 -8.93 -1.95 -3.41
N ASN A 22 -8.66 -2.86 -4.32
CA ASN A 22 -9.63 -3.27 -5.33
C ASN A 22 -10.86 -3.92 -4.67
N SER A 23 -10.65 -4.78 -3.67
CA SER A 23 -11.75 -5.37 -2.89
C SER A 23 -12.62 -4.31 -2.20
N ILE A 24 -12.02 -3.31 -1.55
CA ILE A 24 -12.74 -2.20 -0.92
C ILE A 24 -13.60 -1.45 -1.94
N GLU A 25 -13.04 -1.14 -3.12
CA GLU A 25 -13.77 -0.44 -4.17
C GLU A 25 -14.91 -1.27 -4.75
N THR A 26 -14.70 -2.58 -4.95
CA THR A 26 -15.78 -3.50 -5.34
C THR A 26 -16.87 -3.57 -4.28
N ILE A 27 -16.52 -3.68 -3.00
CA ILE A 27 -17.49 -3.68 -1.89
C ILE A 27 -18.32 -2.40 -1.91
N LYS A 28 -17.71 -1.23 -2.14
CA LYS A 28 -18.44 0.05 -2.25
C LYS A 28 -19.44 0.05 -3.41
N LYS A 29 -19.06 -0.47 -4.59
CA LYS A 29 -19.94 -0.60 -5.75
C LYS A 29 -21.11 -1.54 -5.49
N ILE A 30 -20.86 -2.65 -4.79
CA ILE A 30 -21.91 -3.58 -4.36
C ILE A 30 -22.89 -2.88 -3.43
N ARG A 31 -22.39 -2.17 -2.41
CA ARG A 31 -23.25 -1.45 -1.44
C ARG A 31 -24.06 -0.32 -2.07
N SER A 32 -23.57 0.30 -3.15
CA SER A 32 -24.32 1.31 -3.90
C SER A 32 -25.30 0.74 -4.93
N GLY A 33 -25.33 -0.58 -5.13
CA GLY A 33 -26.13 -1.24 -6.16
C GLY A 33 -25.58 -1.07 -7.58
N ALA A 34 -24.34 -0.60 -7.73
CA ALA A 34 -23.68 -0.44 -9.02
C ALA A 34 -23.10 -1.76 -9.57
N GLU A 35 -22.93 -2.78 -8.72
CA GLU A 35 -22.45 -4.10 -9.11
C GLU A 35 -23.07 -5.20 -8.25
N ASP A 36 -23.29 -6.39 -8.81
CA ASP A 36 -23.77 -7.56 -8.06
C ASP A 36 -22.64 -8.21 -7.24
N ASN A 37 -22.98 -8.83 -6.10
CA ASN A 37 -22.01 -9.51 -5.25
C ASN A 37 -21.58 -10.89 -5.80
N ARG A 38 -20.98 -10.91 -7.00
CA ARG A 38 -20.53 -12.12 -7.70
C ARG A 38 -19.39 -12.87 -7.01
N PHE A 39 -18.66 -12.19 -6.14
CA PHE A 39 -17.52 -12.73 -5.40
C PHE A 39 -17.87 -13.11 -3.96
N GLU A 40 -19.15 -13.08 -3.60
CA GLU A 40 -19.65 -13.46 -2.28
C GLU A 40 -18.92 -12.74 -1.13
N PHE A 41 -18.62 -11.45 -1.31
CA PHE A 41 -18.06 -10.64 -0.23
C PHE A 41 -19.02 -10.63 0.97
N PRO A 42 -18.51 -10.74 2.21
CA PRO A 42 -19.36 -10.74 3.39
C PRO A 42 -20.08 -9.41 3.52
N GLU A 43 -21.35 -9.46 3.94
CA GLU A 43 -22.04 -8.27 4.42
C GLU A 43 -21.30 -7.70 5.63
N MET A 44 -21.13 -6.37 5.64
CA MET A 44 -20.37 -5.69 6.68
C MET A 44 -20.96 -4.33 6.98
N THR A 45 -20.72 -3.87 8.21
CA THR A 45 -21.12 -2.54 8.64
C THR A 45 -20.23 -1.47 8.00
N THR A 46 -20.68 -0.21 8.03
CA THR A 46 -19.84 0.92 7.62
C THR A 46 -18.58 1.04 8.49
N ASP A 47 -18.68 0.81 9.80
CA ASP A 47 -17.52 0.80 10.71
C ASP A 47 -16.49 -0.28 10.32
N THR A 48 -16.96 -1.46 9.92
CA THR A 48 -16.07 -2.51 9.41
C THR A 48 -15.36 -2.08 8.12
N LEU A 49 -16.07 -1.44 7.19
CA LEU A 49 -15.48 -0.94 5.95
C LEU A 49 -14.45 0.17 6.22
N GLU A 50 -14.74 1.09 7.15
CA GLU A 50 -13.80 2.13 7.56
C GLU A 50 -12.52 1.55 8.17
N LYS A 51 -12.62 0.47 8.95
CA LYS A 51 -11.45 -0.26 9.46
C LYS A 51 -10.61 -0.88 8.35
N LEU A 52 -11.23 -1.39 7.28
CA LEU A 52 -10.49 -1.89 6.11
C LEU A 52 -9.75 -0.76 5.40
N GLU A 53 -10.38 0.41 5.24
CA GLU A 53 -9.74 1.60 4.65
C GLU A 53 -8.59 2.13 5.52
N GLN A 54 -8.75 2.11 6.84
CA GLN A 54 -7.67 2.43 7.77
C GLN A 54 -6.53 1.42 7.65
N GLY A 55 -6.84 0.12 7.60
CA GLY A 55 -5.86 -0.94 7.36
C GLY A 55 -5.08 -0.71 6.05
N LEU A 56 -5.78 -0.38 4.96
CA LEU A 56 -5.16 -0.05 3.68
C LEU A 56 -4.16 1.12 3.81
N LYS A 57 -4.52 2.18 4.54
CA LYS A 57 -3.61 3.31 4.80
C LYS A 57 -2.36 2.88 5.57
N GLN A 58 -2.51 2.06 6.62
CA GLN A 58 -1.38 1.57 7.41
C GLN A 58 -0.44 0.68 6.60
N LEU A 59 -0.99 -0.21 5.77
CA LEU A 59 -0.19 -1.07 4.90
C LEU A 59 0.61 -0.27 3.88
N ARG A 60 0.04 0.80 3.31
CA ARG A 60 0.77 1.71 2.40
C ARG A 60 1.94 2.42 3.10
N ILE A 61 1.73 2.88 4.33
CA ILE A 61 2.80 3.45 5.16
C ILE A 61 3.90 2.39 5.40
N ALA A 62 3.51 1.17 5.76
CA ALA A 62 4.44 0.07 5.96
C ALA A 62 5.26 -0.25 4.69
N TYR A 63 4.63 -0.23 3.51
CA TYR A 63 5.32 -0.39 2.22
C TYR A 63 6.39 0.70 2.01
N VAL A 64 6.05 1.98 2.24
CA VAL A 64 7.01 3.09 2.12
C VAL A 64 8.21 2.88 3.05
N TYR A 65 7.97 2.53 4.31
CA TYR A 65 9.06 2.24 5.23
C TYR A 65 9.90 1.05 4.75
N MET A 66 9.26 -0.04 4.36
CA MET A 66 9.93 -1.26 3.91
C MET A 66 10.85 -0.96 2.73
N GLN A 67 10.35 -0.26 1.70
CA GLN A 67 11.12 0.12 0.52
C GLN A 67 12.32 1.01 0.86
N ARG A 68 12.11 2.04 1.70
CA ARG A 68 13.15 3.04 2.02
C ARG A 68 14.24 2.45 2.91
N ILE A 69 13.85 1.62 3.88
CA ILE A 69 14.79 0.91 4.74
C ILE A 69 15.60 -0.10 3.92
N ASP A 70 14.95 -0.82 3.01
CA ASP A 70 15.61 -1.78 2.13
C ASP A 70 16.73 -1.14 1.30
N TRP A 71 16.44 0.02 0.66
CA TRP A 71 17.44 0.76 -0.09
C TRP A 71 18.56 1.33 0.78
N PHE A 72 18.24 1.84 1.96
CA PHE A 72 19.25 2.38 2.88
C PHE A 72 20.22 1.30 3.35
N LEU A 73 19.71 0.14 3.77
CA LEU A 73 20.55 -0.96 4.26
C LEU A 73 21.26 -1.73 3.13
N SER A 74 20.78 -1.59 1.89
CA SER A 74 21.43 -2.11 0.68
C SER A 74 22.46 -1.14 0.08
N TYR A 75 22.70 0.01 0.72
CA TYR A 75 23.59 1.09 0.27
C TYR A 75 23.16 1.79 -1.03
N ASP A 76 21.90 1.65 -1.46
CA ASP A 76 21.32 2.37 -2.59
C ASP A 76 20.87 3.79 -2.21
N ASP A 77 20.45 3.99 -0.95
CA ASP A 77 20.24 5.30 -0.34
C ASP A 77 21.39 5.62 0.65
N GLY A 78 21.95 6.84 0.56
CA GLY A 78 22.73 7.43 1.65
C GLY A 78 21.82 7.92 2.79
N GLU A 79 22.39 8.22 3.96
CA GLU A 79 21.61 8.66 5.14
C GLU A 79 20.72 9.89 4.85
N LYS A 80 21.28 10.88 4.13
CA LYS A 80 20.55 12.11 3.77
C LYS A 80 19.44 11.83 2.77
N GLU A 81 19.72 11.00 1.78
CA GLU A 81 18.78 10.56 0.76
C GLU A 81 17.64 9.76 1.36
N PHE A 82 17.94 8.81 2.26
CA PHE A 82 16.96 8.04 3.01
C PHE A 82 15.97 8.96 3.73
N SER A 83 16.46 9.87 4.57
CA SER A 83 15.61 10.79 5.33
C SER A 83 14.78 11.69 4.41
N LYS A 84 15.37 12.26 3.36
CA LYS A 84 14.65 13.11 2.40
C LYS A 84 13.57 12.34 1.64
N ARG A 85 13.89 11.16 1.11
CA ARG A 85 12.98 10.35 0.28
C ARG A 85 11.87 9.74 1.13
N LEU A 86 12.17 9.29 2.35
CA LEU A 86 11.18 8.79 3.29
C LEU A 86 10.13 9.87 3.61
N ASN A 87 10.56 11.07 3.99
CA ASN A 87 9.64 12.17 4.29
C ASN A 87 8.81 12.57 3.06
N ALA A 88 9.42 12.62 1.88
CA ALA A 88 8.71 12.92 0.64
C ALA A 88 7.63 11.85 0.32
N ALA A 89 7.95 10.57 0.50
CA ALA A 89 7.02 9.47 0.26
C ALA A 89 5.86 9.47 1.28
N LEU A 90 6.15 9.64 2.58
CA LEU A 90 5.11 9.74 3.62
C LEU A 90 4.19 10.95 3.40
N ASN A 91 4.73 12.09 2.95
CA ASN A 91 3.91 13.26 2.61
C ASN A 91 2.98 13.00 1.41
N ARG A 92 3.44 12.24 0.40
CA ARG A 92 2.60 11.84 -0.74
C ARG A 92 1.47 10.90 -0.31
N GLU A 93 1.77 9.96 0.58
CA GLU A 93 0.77 9.07 1.18
C GLU A 93 -0.29 9.86 1.96
N ALA A 94 0.12 10.88 2.72
CA ALA A 94 -0.79 11.77 3.42
C ALA A 94 -1.68 12.61 2.49
N THR A 95 -1.20 13.00 1.31
CA THR A 95 -1.98 13.76 0.31
C THR A 95 -2.77 12.88 -0.67
N GLY A 96 -2.70 11.55 -0.54
CA GLY A 96 -3.44 10.60 -1.37
C GLY A 96 -2.83 10.34 -2.75
N CYS A 97 -1.59 10.74 -3.00
CA CYS A 97 -0.89 10.50 -4.27
C CYS A 97 0.04 9.29 -4.12
N PRO A 98 -0.28 8.10 -4.67
CA PRO A 98 0.56 6.92 -4.51
C PRO A 98 1.94 7.10 -5.18
N GLU A 99 2.97 6.52 -4.57
CA GLU A 99 4.29 6.38 -5.20
C GLU A 99 4.18 5.45 -6.42
N ALA A 100 4.88 5.77 -7.52
CA ALA A 100 4.84 4.95 -8.73
C ALA A 100 5.40 3.55 -8.45
N ASP A 101 4.69 2.51 -8.89
CA ASP A 101 5.05 1.11 -8.65
C ASP A 101 6.40 0.80 -9.32
N LEU A 102 7.45 0.62 -8.51
CA LEU A 102 8.81 0.29 -8.98
C LEU A 102 9.05 -1.22 -9.07
N CYS A 103 8.06 -2.04 -8.69
CA CYS A 103 8.11 -3.49 -8.78
C CYS A 103 7.69 -3.93 -10.20
N HIS A 104 8.66 -4.29 -11.05
CA HIS A 104 8.45 -4.90 -12.38
C HIS A 104 9.31 -6.15 -12.53
#